data_AF-A0A4T0UIS4-F1
#
_entry.id   AF-A0A4T0UIS4-F1
#
_cell.length_a   1.000
_cell.length_b   1.000
_cell.length_c   1.000
_cell.angle_alpha   90.00
_cell.angle_beta   90.00
_cell.angle_gamma   90.00
#
_symmetry.space_group_name_H-M   'P 1'
#
loop_
_entity.id
_entity.type
_entity.pdbx_description
1 polymer ?
#
loop_
_entity_poly.entity_id
_entity_poly.type
_entity_poly.pdbx_seq_one_letter_code
_entity_poly.pdbx_strand_id
1 'polypeptide(L)' 'MFGTISESEMRRRTENVGLSVQSVRLEGGDVTRAFIRDAGEYARGSIGSAELLSRTRRRYGLE' A
#
# COMPACT_ATOMS: atom_id res chain seq x y z
N MET A 1 -2.30 -17.53 -7.95
CA MET A 1 -1.03 -16.91 -8.41
C MET A 1 -1.37 -15.48 -8.79
N PHE A 2 -0.92 -14.48 -8.02
CA PHE A 2 -1.02 -13.09 -8.51
C PHE A 2 -0.03 -12.98 -9.67
N GLY A 3 -0.56 -12.92 -10.88
CA GLY A 3 0.27 -12.77 -12.09
C GLY A 3 1.17 -11.56 -11.94
N THR A 4 2.38 -11.65 -12.48
CA THR A 4 3.31 -10.52 -12.55
C THR A 4 2.60 -9.31 -13.15
N ILE A 5 2.33 -8.30 -12.33
CA ILE A 5 1.70 -7.06 -12.79
C ILE A 5 2.60 -6.40 -13.83
N SER A 6 1.98 -5.69 -14.79
CA SER A 6 2.72 -4.88 -15.75
C SER A 6 3.61 -3.87 -15.02
N GLU A 7 4.75 -3.53 -15.62
CA GLU A 7 5.61 -2.43 -15.16
C GLU A 7 4.84 -1.11 -15.07
N SER A 8 3.93 -0.84 -16.02
CA SER A 8 3.06 0.34 -15.99
C SER A 8 2.13 0.35 -14.77
N GLU A 9 1.62 -0.82 -14.38
CA GLU A 9 0.76 -0.96 -13.20
C GLU A 9 1.58 -0.84 -11.91
N MET A 10 2.79 -1.42 -11.87
CA MET A 10 3.72 -1.27 -10.74
C MET A 10 4.10 0.20 -10.52
N ARG A 11 4.41 0.92 -11.61
CA ARG A 11 4.70 2.35 -11.58
C ARG A 11 3.51 3.14 -11.06
N ARG A 12 2.32 2.93 -11.64
CA ARG A 12 1.08 3.59 -11.23
C ARG A 12 0.78 3.38 -9.74
N ARG A 13 0.94 2.16 -9.23
CA ARG A 13 0.73 1.86 -7.80
C ARG A 13 1.77 2.53 -6.91
N THR A 14 3.04 2.53 -7.32
CA THR A 14 4.12 3.19 -6.59
C THR A 14 3.88 4.70 -6.49
N GLU A 15 3.50 5.34 -7.60
CA GLU A 15 3.15 6.76 -7.65
C GLU A 15 1.95 7.06 -6.73
N ASN A 16 0.88 6.26 -6.81
CA ASN A 16 -0.29 6.42 -5.94
C ASN A 16 0.04 6.27 -4.46
N VAL A 17 0.84 5.26 -4.07
CA VAL A 17 1.28 5.09 -2.68
C VAL A 17 2.10 6.30 -2.22
N GLY A 18 3.01 6.80 -3.06
CA GLY A 18 3.79 7.99 -2.77
C GLY A 18 2.92 9.23 -2.53
N LEU A 19 1.92 9.46 -3.40
CA LEU A 19 0.96 10.56 -3.25
C LEU A 19 0.14 10.43 -1.96
N SER A 20 -0.35 9.23 -1.63
CA SER A 20 -1.09 9.01 -0.39
C SER A 20 -0.25 9.26 0.86
N VAL A 21 0.99 8.77 0.89
CA VAL A 21 1.92 9.01 2.01
C VAL A 21 2.23 10.51 2.15
N GLN A 22 2.43 11.21 1.03
CA GLN A 22 2.69 12.63 1.05
C GLN A 22 1.47 13.44 1.51
N SER A 23 0.26 13.04 1.11
CA SER A 23 -0.99 13.66 1.60
C SER A 23 -1.08 13.57 3.12
N VAL A 24 -0.83 12.39 3.70
CA VAL A 24 -0.84 12.18 5.16
C VAL A 24 0.16 13.10 5.86
N ARG A 25 1.36 13.27 5.28
CA ARG A 25 2.39 14.17 5.84
C ARG A 25 2.00 15.64 5.79
N LEU A 26 1.32 16.08 4.73
CA LEU A 26 0.80 17.45 4.63
C LEU A 26 -0.25 17.74 5.70
N GLU A 27 -1.00 16.72 6.12
CA GLU A 27 -1.97 16.79 7.22
C GLU A 27 -1.30 16.69 8.61
N GLY A 28 0.04 16.63 8.68
CA GLY A 28 0.80 16.48 9.93
C GLY A 28 0.82 15.07 10.49
N GLY A 29 0.32 14.08 9.74
CA GLY A 29 0.37 12.67 10.11
C GLY A 29 1.66 11.95 9.69
N ASP A 30 1.78 10.69 10.10
CA ASP A 30 2.83 9.79 9.62
C ASP A 30 2.27 8.39 9.36
N VAL A 31 2.96 7.63 8.52
CA VAL A 31 2.60 6.27 8.14
C VAL A 31 3.52 5.27 8.83
N THR A 32 2.93 4.23 9.39
CA THR A 32 3.71 3.21 10.09
C THR A 32 4.65 2.48 9.12
N ARG A 33 5.83 2.06 9.60
CA ARG A 33 6.75 1.21 8.83
C ARG A 33 6.09 -0.09 8.35
N ALA A 34 5.16 -0.62 9.15
CA ALA A 34 4.40 -1.81 8.80
C ALA A 34 3.48 -1.57 7.59
N PHE A 35 2.82 -0.40 7.52
CA PHE A 35 2.05 -0.01 6.34
C PHE A 35 2.94 0.17 5.12
N ILE A 36 4.10 0.84 5.25
CA ILE A 36 5.05 1.01 4.13
C ILE A 36 5.49 -0.32 3.54
N ARG A 37 5.73 -1.34 4.37
CA ARG A 37 6.07 -2.69 3.91
C ARG A 37 4.93 -3.30 3.09
N ASP A 38 3.71 -3.30 3.61
CA ASP A 38 2.55 -3.87 2.92
C ASP A 38 2.24 -3.10 1.62
N ALA A 39 2.36 -1.77 1.63
CA ALA A 39 2.20 -0.92 0.46
C ALA A 39 3.25 -1.23 -0.62
N GLY A 40 4.48 -1.57 -0.23
CA GLY A 40 5.52 -2.03 -1.16
C GLY A 40 5.22 -3.40 -1.77
N GLU A 41 4.64 -4.33 -0.99
CA GLU A 41 4.14 -5.60 -1.52
C GLU A 41 2.98 -5.39 -2.50
N TYR A 42 2.06 -4.46 -2.20
CA TYR A 42 0.97 -4.09 -3.10
C TYR A 42 1.47 -3.43 -4.39
N ALA A 43 2.43 -2.51 -4.26
CA ALA A 43 3.03 -1.80 -5.39
C ALA A 43 3.71 -2.77 -6.36
N ARG A 44 4.44 -3.77 -5.85
CA ARG A 44 5.07 -4.84 -6.65
C ARG A 44 4.11 -5.91 -7.15
N GLY A 45 2.84 -5.88 -6.74
CA GLY A 45 1.84 -6.87 -7.13
C GLY A 45 1.94 -8.20 -6.39
N SER A 46 2.75 -8.30 -5.34
CA SER A 46 2.83 -9.48 -4.46
C SER A 46 1.54 -9.70 -3.68
N ILE A 47 0.80 -8.62 -3.41
CA ILE A 47 -0.54 -8.65 -2.83
C ILE A 47 -1.52 -7.76 -3.61
N GLY A 48 -2.80 -8.08 -3.55
CA GLY A 48 -3.88 -7.23 -4.05
C GLY A 48 -4.29 -6.13 -3.06
N SER A 49 -5.14 -5.20 -3.50
CA SER A 49 -5.69 -4.13 -2.66
C SER A 49 -6.54 -4.66 -1.50
N ALA A 50 -7.29 -5.75 -1.72
CA ALA A 50 -8.08 -6.41 -0.67
C ALA A 50 -7.21 -6.94 0.48
N GLU A 51 -6.05 -7.53 0.14
CA GLU A 51 -5.10 -8.02 1.13
C GLU A 51 -4.41 -6.87 1.88
N LEU A 52 -4.04 -5.79 1.18
CA LEU A 52 -3.52 -4.57 1.82
C LEU A 52 -4.52 -3.99 2.84
N LEU A 53 -5.81 -3.92 2.47
CA LEU A 53 -6.88 -3.46 3.35
C LEU A 53 -7.07 -4.40 4.54
N SER A 54 -7.12 -5.71 4.30
CA SER A 54 -7.25 -6.73 5.34
C SER A 54 -6.14 -6.63 6.40
N ARG A 55 -4.87 -6.57 5.97
CA ARG A 55 -3.72 -6.40 6.88
C ARG A 55 -3.80 -5.10 7.67
N THR A 56 -4.25 -4.02 7.04
CA THR A 56 -4.43 -2.73 7.70
C THR A 56 -5.52 -2.82 8.76
N ARG A 57 -6.70 -3.37 8.44
CA ARG A 57 -7.81 -3.54 9.38
C ARG A 57 -7.41 -4.40 10.58
N ARG A 58 -6.78 -5.55 10.33
CA ARG A 58 -6.29 -6.44 11.39
C ARG A 58 -5.32 -5.73 12.35
N ARG A 59 -4.42 -4.90 11.82
CA ARG A 59 -3.46 -4.13 12.64
C ARG A 59 -4.14 -3.18 13.61
N TYR A 60 -5.30 -2.66 13.25
CA TYR A 60 -6.09 -1.75 14.08
C TYR A 60 -7.24 -2.46 14.83
N GLY A 61 -7.32 -3.80 14.79
CA GLY A 61 -8.39 -4.55 15.45
C GLY A 61 -9.79 -4.33 14.85
N LEU A 62 -9.85 -4.02 13.55
CA LEU A 62 -11.09 -3.70 12.83
C LEU A 62 -11.67 -4.91 12.06
N GLU A 63 -11.45 -6.15 12.54
CA GLU A 63 -12.05 -7.35 11.91
C GLU A 63 -13.55 -7.45 12.19
#